data_AF-X0U4H9-F1
#
_entry.id   AF-X0U4H9-F1
#
_cell.length_a   1.000
_cell.length_b   1.000
_cell.length_c   1.000
_cell.angle_alpha   90.00
_cell.angle_beta   90.00
_cell.angle_gamma   90.00
#
_symmetry.space_group_name_H-M   'P 1'
#
loop_
_entity.id
_entity.type
_entity.pdbx_description
1 polymer ?
#
loop_
_entity_poly.entity_id
_entity_poly.type
_entity_poly.pdbx_seq_one_letter_code
_entity_poly.pdbx_strand_id
1 'polypeptide(L)'
;MGISRSDETLLHVPLVAETLAAGAARDRLTYRTLRTLADLDPAVDEVVGFSRYRIEGRPDSGDATIVSIDTGGIAGGFPTRTDANPHLRGTKNRVANEGEVLAARGRSDGRTIVLVPEMKDGLATGLTLLHVRFADHLGVAAARGVLQGYRNRYAGLRDAVTETEPTFRDDRLAEIPVVDLLTDPVLALADRWRAD
;
A
#
# COMPACT_ATOMS: atom_id res chain seq x y z
N MET A 1 -2.62 23.31 18.24
CA MET A 1 -2.13 22.32 17.27
C MET A 1 -2.77 22.65 15.93
N GLY A 2 -2.06 23.37 15.06
CA GLY A 2 -2.56 23.73 13.73
C GLY A 2 -2.22 22.61 12.75
N ILE A 3 -3.22 21.92 12.23
CA ILE A 3 -3.04 21.12 11.02
C ILE A 3 -2.73 22.09 9.86
N SER A 4 -1.70 21.80 9.08
CA SER A 4 -1.42 22.57 7.85
C SER A 4 -2.62 22.45 6.91
N ARG A 5 -2.96 23.51 6.16
CA ARG A 5 -4.02 23.44 5.11
C ARG A 5 -3.79 22.29 4.13
N SER A 6 -2.53 21.97 3.86
CA SER A 6 -2.13 20.84 3.01
C SER A 6 -2.56 19.49 3.61
N ASP A 7 -2.45 19.33 4.93
CA ASP A 7 -2.86 18.11 5.64
C ASP A 7 -4.38 17.95 5.62
N GLU A 8 -5.13 19.05 5.79
CA GLU A 8 -6.58 19.05 5.78
C GLU A 8 -7.13 18.60 4.42
N THR A 9 -6.49 19.04 3.33
CA THR A 9 -6.90 18.63 1.98
C THR A 9 -6.68 17.13 1.74
N LEU A 10 -5.61 16.54 2.31
CA LEU A 10 -5.35 15.11 2.20
C LEU A 10 -6.40 14.25 2.93
N LEU A 11 -7.07 14.77 3.95
CA LEU A 11 -8.11 14.03 4.68
C LEU A 11 -9.37 13.78 3.84
N HIS A 12 -9.58 14.59 2.80
CA HIS A 12 -10.72 14.46 1.89
C HIS A 12 -10.44 13.53 0.70
N VAL A 13 -9.20 13.03 0.57
CA VAL A 13 -8.88 12.00 -0.44
C VAL A 13 -9.62 10.71 -0.07
N PRO A 14 -10.35 10.07 -1.00
CA PRO A 14 -11.14 8.87 -0.72
C PRO A 14 -10.37 7.77 0.00
N LEU A 15 -9.20 7.34 -0.50
CA LEU A 15 -8.42 6.28 0.13
C LEU A 15 -7.93 6.64 1.54
N VAL A 16 -7.65 7.92 1.81
CA VAL A 16 -7.32 8.40 3.16
C VAL A 16 -8.54 8.34 4.06
N ALA A 17 -9.70 8.80 3.57
CA ALA A 17 -10.95 8.77 4.32
C ALA A 17 -11.34 7.32 4.67
N GLU A 18 -11.21 6.38 3.74
CA GLU A 18 -11.44 4.94 3.96
C GLU A 18 -10.48 4.36 5.02
N THR A 19 -9.22 4.79 5.02
CA THR A 19 -8.24 4.38 6.05
C THR A 19 -8.68 4.83 7.44
N LEU A 20 -9.17 6.07 7.57
CA LEU A 20 -9.67 6.60 8.83
C LEU A 20 -11.00 5.96 9.24
N ALA A 21 -11.89 5.71 8.28
CA ALA A 21 -13.17 5.02 8.51
C ALA A 21 -12.99 3.57 8.99
N ALA A 22 -11.92 2.90 8.54
CA ALA A 22 -11.48 1.60 9.04
C ALA A 22 -10.91 1.64 10.49
N GLY A 23 -10.90 2.82 11.11
CA GLY A 23 -10.54 3.01 12.52
C GLY A 23 -9.09 3.39 12.78
N ALA A 24 -8.27 3.62 11.74
CA ALA A 24 -6.92 4.14 11.92
C ALA A 24 -6.96 5.54 12.57
N ALA A 25 -6.20 5.74 13.64
CA ALA A 25 -6.20 7.03 14.31
C ALA A 25 -5.37 8.05 13.51
N ARG A 26 -5.90 9.27 13.30
CA ARG A 26 -5.23 10.29 12.48
C ARG A 26 -3.85 10.69 13.00
N ASP A 27 -3.65 10.69 14.31
CA ASP A 27 -2.37 10.96 14.97
C ASP A 27 -1.37 9.80 14.83
N ARG A 28 -1.81 8.64 14.35
CA ARG A 28 -0.98 7.49 14.00
C ARG A 28 -0.58 7.45 12.52
N LEU A 29 -1.17 8.29 11.67
CA LEU A 29 -0.82 8.37 10.26
C LEU A 29 0.17 9.50 10.04
N THR A 30 1.39 9.14 9.62
CA THR A 30 2.42 10.12 9.28
C THR A 30 2.01 10.92 8.04
N TYR A 31 2.52 12.14 7.88
CA TYR A 31 2.28 12.93 6.66
C TYR A 31 2.68 12.17 5.39
N ARG A 32 3.81 11.46 5.44
CA ARG A 32 4.27 10.58 4.35
C ARG A 32 3.24 9.50 4.01
N THR A 33 2.65 8.86 5.03
CA THR A 33 1.60 7.85 4.84
C THR A 33 0.40 8.45 4.12
N LEU A 34 -0.10 9.60 4.57
CA LEU A 34 -1.24 10.28 3.96
C LEU A 34 -0.96 10.69 2.51
N ARG A 35 0.25 11.19 2.25
CA ARG A 35 0.66 11.57 0.91
C ARG A 35 0.72 10.35 -0.02
N THR A 36 1.32 9.25 0.44
CA THR A 36 1.37 8.01 -0.35
C THR A 36 -0.03 7.43 -0.60
N LEU A 37 -0.95 7.51 0.35
CA LEU A 37 -2.34 7.11 0.14
C LEU A 37 -3.03 8.02 -0.90
N ALA A 38 -2.79 9.33 -0.85
CA ALA A 38 -3.30 10.26 -1.86
C ALA A 38 -2.73 10.03 -3.26
N ASP A 39 -1.45 9.69 -3.36
CA ASP A 39 -0.85 9.35 -4.65
C ASP A 39 -1.31 7.97 -5.16
N LEU A 40 -1.70 7.04 -4.28
CA LEU A 40 -2.27 5.73 -4.63
C LEU A 40 -3.76 5.78 -4.99
N ASP A 41 -4.50 6.78 -4.51
CA ASP A 41 -5.96 6.90 -4.67
C ASP A 41 -6.44 6.69 -6.12
N PRO A 42 -5.82 7.28 -7.16
CA PRO A 42 -6.25 7.07 -8.54
C PRO A 42 -6.17 5.61 -9.02
N ALA A 43 -5.37 4.77 -8.36
CA ALA A 43 -5.23 3.35 -8.69
C ALA A 43 -6.31 2.48 -8.03
N VAL A 44 -7.06 3.00 -7.06
CA VAL A 44 -8.07 2.26 -6.31
C VAL A 44 -9.45 2.61 -6.85
N ASP A 45 -10.13 1.64 -7.44
CA ASP A 45 -11.52 1.82 -7.85
C ASP A 45 -12.49 1.73 -6.68
N GLU A 46 -12.21 0.85 -5.72
CA GLU A 46 -13.11 0.57 -4.60
C GLU A 46 -12.38 -0.01 -3.39
N VAL A 47 -12.77 0.39 -2.19
CA VAL A 47 -12.42 -0.28 -0.94
C VAL A 47 -13.58 -1.20 -0.54
N VAL A 48 -13.33 -2.52 -0.55
CA VAL A 48 -14.36 -3.56 -0.36
C VAL A 48 -14.37 -4.14 1.06
N GLY A 49 -13.43 -3.73 1.91
CA GLY A 49 -13.37 -4.13 3.30
C GLY A 49 -12.04 -3.76 3.95
N PHE A 50 -11.91 -4.08 5.24
CA PHE A 50 -10.69 -3.80 5.98
C PHE A 50 -10.42 -4.82 7.08
N SER A 51 -9.17 -4.89 7.52
CA SER A 51 -8.77 -5.55 8.76
C SER A 51 -7.82 -4.64 9.51
N ARG A 52 -8.06 -4.45 10.80
CA ARG A 52 -7.22 -3.65 11.67
C ARG A 52 -6.57 -4.52 12.73
N TYR A 53 -5.30 -4.24 12.98
CA TYR A 53 -4.49 -4.98 13.91
C TYR A 53 -3.73 -4.07 14.86
N ARG A 54 -3.57 -4.52 16.11
CA ARG A 54 -2.62 -3.97 17.07
C ARG A 54 -1.35 -4.79 17.03
N ILE A 55 -0.21 -4.13 17.09
CA ILE A 55 1.09 -4.78 17.28
C ILE A 55 1.44 -4.72 18.77
N GLU A 56 1.90 -5.84 19.31
CA GLU A 56 2.43 -5.95 20.66
C GLU A 56 3.92 -6.32 20.60
N GLY A 57 4.74 -5.66 21.42
CA GLY A 57 6.20 -5.71 21.29
C GLY A 57 6.74 -4.76 20.23
N ARG A 58 8.05 -4.83 19.95
CA ARG A 58 8.68 -3.98 18.94
C ARG A 58 8.77 -4.71 17.59
N PRO A 59 8.36 -4.10 16.46
CA PRO A 59 8.45 -4.77 15.15
C PRO A 59 9.86 -5.27 14.78
N ASP A 60 10.91 -4.62 15.28
CA ASP A 60 12.31 -4.88 14.97
C ASP A 60 12.96 -5.97 15.85
N SER A 61 12.29 -6.45 16.91
CA SER A 61 12.84 -7.46 17.82
C SER A 61 12.66 -8.90 17.34
N GLY A 62 11.77 -9.14 16.37
CA GLY A 62 11.51 -10.47 15.79
C GLY A 62 10.59 -11.38 16.61
N ASP A 63 10.19 -10.96 17.82
CA ASP A 63 9.25 -11.65 18.70
C ASP A 63 7.88 -10.95 18.80
N ALA A 64 7.69 -9.81 18.14
CA ALA A 64 6.44 -9.07 18.13
C ALA A 64 5.25 -9.93 17.67
N THR A 65 4.10 -9.65 18.29
CA THR A 65 2.83 -10.29 17.98
C THR A 65 1.82 -9.29 17.40
N ILE A 66 0.76 -9.82 16.81
CA ILE A 66 -0.30 -9.05 16.16
C ILE A 66 -1.67 -9.59 16.58
N VAL A 67 -2.55 -8.68 16.99
CA VAL A 67 -3.90 -8.99 17.46
C VAL A 67 -4.90 -8.30 16.54
N SER A 68 -5.89 -9.04 16.03
CA SER A 68 -6.97 -8.46 15.25
C SER A 68 -7.89 -7.65 16.16
N ILE A 69 -8.14 -6.39 15.81
CA ILE A 69 -8.93 -5.46 16.61
C ILE A 69 -10.29 -5.19 15.98
N ASP A 70 -10.34 -5.13 14.65
CA ASP A 70 -11.56 -4.86 13.91
C ASP A 70 -11.45 -5.41 12.48
N THR A 71 -12.59 -5.73 11.89
CA THR A 71 -12.70 -6.17 10.49
C THR A 71 -14.04 -5.73 9.92
N GLY A 72 -14.06 -5.31 8.67
CA GLY A 72 -15.29 -4.90 8.00
C GLY A 72 -15.32 -5.26 6.52
N GLY A 73 -16.51 -5.16 5.92
CA GLY A 73 -16.76 -5.53 4.52
C GLY A 73 -16.47 -7.01 4.26
N ILE A 74 -15.81 -7.32 3.14
CA ILE A 74 -15.49 -8.71 2.80
C ILE A 74 -14.66 -9.42 3.87
N ALA A 75 -13.90 -8.67 4.69
CA ALA A 75 -13.02 -9.25 5.70
C ALA A 75 -13.77 -9.88 6.87
N GLY A 76 -14.98 -9.42 7.18
CA GLY A 76 -15.77 -9.91 8.32
C GLY A 76 -16.24 -11.36 8.17
N GLY A 77 -16.17 -11.93 6.97
CA GLY A 77 -16.49 -13.33 6.70
C GLY A 77 -15.31 -14.29 6.79
N PHE A 78 -14.08 -13.81 7.03
CA PHE A 78 -12.90 -14.68 7.07
C PHE A 78 -12.51 -15.08 8.49
N PRO A 79 -12.18 -16.36 8.75
CA PRO A 79 -11.60 -16.76 10.02
C PRO A 79 -10.32 -15.97 10.26
N THR A 80 -10.26 -15.25 11.38
CA THR A 80 -9.06 -14.54 11.83
C THR A 80 -7.97 -15.55 12.20
N ARG A 81 -7.12 -15.90 11.23
CA ARG A 81 -5.98 -16.81 11.41
C ARG A 81 -4.95 -16.32 12.45
N THR A 82 -5.06 -15.09 12.93
CA THR A 82 -4.18 -14.50 13.95
C THR A 82 -4.32 -15.14 15.33
N ASP A 83 -5.47 -15.71 15.66
CA ASP A 83 -5.68 -16.31 17.00
C ASP A 83 -4.89 -17.62 17.17
N ALA A 84 -4.58 -18.33 16.06
CA ALA A 84 -3.82 -19.58 16.08
C ALA A 84 -2.30 -19.38 15.98
N ASN A 85 -1.84 -18.25 15.42
CA ASN A 85 -0.42 -17.91 15.32
C ASN A 85 -0.26 -16.37 15.33
N PRO A 86 -0.05 -15.77 16.51
CA PRO A 86 -0.08 -14.33 16.66
C PRO A 86 1.24 -13.67 16.24
N HIS A 87 2.24 -14.38 15.70
CA HIS A 87 3.52 -13.76 15.37
C HIS A 87 3.40 -12.78 14.19
N LEU A 88 4.00 -11.60 14.34
CA LEU A 88 4.13 -10.61 13.29
C LEU A 88 5.14 -11.12 12.24
N ARG A 89 4.64 -11.64 11.11
CA ARG A 89 5.48 -12.25 10.06
C ARG A 89 5.09 -11.80 8.65
N GLY A 90 5.97 -12.08 7.70
CA GLY A 90 5.75 -11.85 6.27
C GLY A 90 5.52 -10.37 5.94
N THR A 91 4.58 -10.12 5.03
CA THR A 91 4.28 -8.76 4.52
C THR A 91 3.87 -7.78 5.62
N LYS A 92 3.13 -8.25 6.64
CA LYS A 92 2.75 -7.40 7.79
C LYS A 92 3.97 -6.97 8.61
N ASN A 93 4.89 -7.90 8.88
CA ASN A 93 6.15 -7.58 9.56
C ASN A 93 6.99 -6.60 8.75
N ARG A 94 7.09 -6.80 7.43
CA ARG A 94 7.81 -5.89 6.54
C ARG A 94 7.26 -4.46 6.64
N VAL A 95 5.95 -4.28 6.50
CA VAL A 95 5.30 -2.97 6.57
C VAL A 95 5.46 -2.32 7.93
N ALA A 96 5.36 -3.10 9.01
CA ALA A 96 5.58 -2.60 10.37
C ALA A 96 7.03 -2.13 10.60
N ASN A 97 8.02 -2.82 10.02
CA ASN A 97 9.43 -2.44 10.12
C ASN A 97 9.80 -1.26 9.21
N GLU A 98 9.32 -1.26 7.97
CA GLU A 98 9.58 -0.17 7.02
C GLU A 98 8.84 1.12 7.40
N GLY A 99 7.67 1.01 8.05
CA GLY A 99 6.81 2.16 8.32
C GLY A 99 6.27 2.81 7.05
N GLU A 100 6.20 2.06 5.95
CA GLU A 100 5.77 2.54 4.64
C GLU A 100 4.56 1.75 4.11
N VAL A 101 3.62 2.48 3.49
CA VAL A 101 2.46 1.89 2.81
C VAL A 101 2.91 0.88 1.76
N LEU A 102 2.17 -0.21 1.63
CA LEU A 102 2.43 -1.25 0.64
C LEU A 102 1.13 -1.69 -0.02
N ALA A 103 1.03 -1.56 -1.33
CA ALA A 103 0.09 -2.31 -2.15
C ALA A 103 0.62 -3.73 -2.38
N ALA A 104 -0.23 -4.74 -2.20
CA ALA A 104 0.14 -6.13 -2.36
C ALA A 104 -1.01 -6.95 -2.95
N ARG A 105 -0.65 -8.06 -3.59
CA ARG A 105 -1.56 -9.13 -4.00
C ARG A 105 -1.27 -10.36 -3.15
N GLY A 106 -2.28 -10.89 -2.46
CA GLY A 106 -2.16 -12.04 -1.59
C GLY A 106 -1.71 -13.28 -2.38
N ARG A 107 -0.59 -13.89 -1.96
CA ARG A 107 -0.04 -15.08 -2.64
C ARG A 107 -0.98 -16.29 -2.58
N SER A 108 -1.77 -16.42 -1.52
CA SER A 108 -2.63 -17.58 -1.29
C SER A 108 -4.06 -17.44 -1.83
N ASP A 109 -4.56 -16.22 -1.98
CA ASP A 109 -5.96 -15.93 -2.28
C ASP A 109 -6.16 -14.90 -3.40
N GLY A 110 -5.08 -14.37 -3.98
CA GLY A 110 -5.11 -13.39 -5.07
C GLY A 110 -5.64 -12.02 -4.66
N ARG A 111 -5.97 -11.80 -3.38
CA ARG A 111 -6.67 -10.58 -2.95
C ARG A 111 -5.73 -9.39 -2.94
N THR A 112 -6.21 -8.29 -3.47
CA THR A 112 -5.51 -7.00 -3.50
C THR A 112 -5.75 -6.24 -2.21
N ILE A 113 -4.67 -5.70 -1.66
CA ILE A 113 -4.68 -5.08 -0.34
C ILE A 113 -3.71 -3.90 -0.29
N VAL A 114 -4.10 -2.84 0.41
CA VAL A 114 -3.20 -1.74 0.79
C VAL A 114 -2.95 -1.85 2.29
N LEU A 115 -1.71 -2.12 2.67
CA LEU A 115 -1.26 -2.18 4.06
C LEU A 115 -0.77 -0.79 4.50
N VAL A 116 -1.35 -0.28 5.57
CA VAL A 116 -1.07 1.04 6.14
C VAL A 116 -0.51 0.88 7.56
N PRO A 117 0.72 1.35 7.83
CA PRO A 117 1.27 1.32 9.17
C PRO A 117 0.73 2.45 10.05
N GLU A 118 0.33 2.12 11.27
CA GLU A 118 -0.08 3.08 12.30
C GLU A 118 1.12 3.36 13.24
N MET A 119 1.74 4.52 13.09
CA MET A 119 3.02 4.87 13.69
C MET A 119 2.87 5.65 15.01
N LYS A 120 3.72 5.37 15.99
CA LYS A 120 3.89 6.14 17.22
C LYS A 120 5.35 6.12 17.62
N ASP A 121 5.92 7.29 17.94
CA ASP A 121 7.30 7.43 18.43
C ASP A 121 8.34 6.70 17.55
N GLY A 122 8.12 6.71 16.23
CA GLY A 122 9.00 6.07 15.24
C GLY A 122 8.77 4.57 15.04
N LEU A 123 7.81 3.95 15.74
CA LEU A 123 7.52 2.51 15.66
C LEU A 123 6.10 2.26 15.17
N ALA A 124 5.88 1.19 14.42
CA ALA A 124 4.53 0.73 14.08
C ALA A 124 3.87 0.10 15.32
N THR A 125 2.72 0.64 15.71
CA THR A 125 1.89 0.17 16.83
C THR A 125 0.61 -0.52 16.36
N GLY A 126 0.31 -0.42 15.07
CA GLY A 126 -0.81 -1.10 14.45
C GLY A 126 -0.65 -1.17 12.94
N LEU A 127 -1.55 -1.93 12.32
CA LEU A 127 -1.67 -2.03 10.87
C LEU A 127 -3.14 -1.93 10.50
N THR A 128 -3.46 -1.06 9.56
CA THR A 128 -4.75 -1.02 8.88
C THR A 128 -4.57 -1.59 7.47
N LEU A 129 -5.32 -2.63 7.15
CA LEU A 129 -5.27 -3.33 5.86
C LEU A 129 -6.57 -3.07 5.13
N LEU A 130 -6.53 -2.34 4.02
CA LEU A 130 -7.69 -2.12 3.16
C LEU A 130 -7.73 -3.15 2.06
N HIS A 131 -8.80 -3.94 1.99
CA HIS A 131 -9.08 -4.78 0.83
C HIS A 131 -9.63 -3.90 -0.29
N VAL A 132 -8.94 -3.87 -1.42
CA VAL A 132 -9.24 -2.95 -2.50
C VAL A 132 -9.46 -3.68 -3.82
N ARG A 133 -10.25 -3.10 -4.71
CA ARG A 133 -10.22 -3.38 -6.14
C ARG A 133 -9.40 -2.28 -6.79
N PHE A 134 -8.28 -2.65 -7.42
CA PHE A 134 -7.54 -1.69 -8.23
C PHE A 134 -8.25 -1.47 -9.56
N ALA A 135 -8.07 -0.28 -10.14
CA ALA A 135 -8.40 -0.04 -11.54
C ALA A 135 -7.70 -1.09 -12.42
N ASP A 136 -8.36 -1.52 -13.51
CA ASP A 136 -7.73 -2.47 -14.42
C ASP A 136 -6.49 -1.85 -15.08
N HIS A 137 -6.65 -0.64 -15.62
CA HIS A 137 -5.60 0.16 -16.27
C HIS A 137 -5.76 1.64 -15.92
N LEU A 138 -4.69 2.40 -16.06
CA LEU A 138 -4.70 3.85 -15.91
C LEU A 138 -4.20 4.52 -17.19
N GLY A 139 -4.66 5.74 -17.43
CA GLY A 139 -4.01 6.60 -18.42
C GLY A 139 -2.55 6.88 -18.01
N VAL A 140 -1.68 7.09 -19.00
CA VAL A 140 -0.23 7.26 -18.82
C VAL A 140 0.13 8.25 -17.71
N ALA A 141 -0.51 9.43 -17.70
CA ALA A 141 -0.24 10.46 -16.71
C ALA A 141 -0.62 10.02 -15.28
N ALA A 142 -1.74 9.32 -15.12
CA ALA A 142 -2.19 8.80 -13.83
C ALA A 142 -1.28 7.66 -13.34
N ALA A 143 -0.95 6.69 -14.21
CA ALA A 143 -0.02 5.61 -13.89
C ALA A 143 1.34 6.16 -13.43
N ARG A 144 1.87 7.15 -14.14
CA ARG A 144 3.12 7.83 -13.78
C ARG A 144 3.02 8.52 -12.42
N GLY A 145 1.97 9.31 -12.18
CA GLY A 145 1.78 10.01 -10.91
C GLY A 145 1.70 9.04 -9.73
N VAL A 146 0.90 7.98 -9.88
CA VAL A 146 0.78 6.90 -8.90
C VAL A 146 2.15 6.29 -8.59
N LEU A 147 2.92 5.88 -9.60
CA LEU A 147 4.22 5.24 -9.42
C LEU A 147 5.31 6.19 -8.88
N GLN A 148 5.20 7.50 -9.11
CA GLN A 148 6.10 8.49 -8.53
C GLN A 148 5.84 8.65 -7.03
N GLY A 149 4.58 8.82 -6.63
CA GLY A 149 4.21 8.99 -5.23
C GLY A 149 4.23 7.70 -4.40
N TYR A 150 4.06 6.55 -5.06
CA TYR A 150 4.15 5.24 -4.43
C TYR A 150 5.55 4.64 -4.56
N ARG A 151 6.33 4.73 -3.47
CA ARG A 151 7.67 4.14 -3.31
C ARG A 151 8.67 4.54 -4.42
N ASN A 152 8.44 5.68 -5.09
CA ASN A 152 9.24 6.17 -6.21
C ASN A 152 9.51 5.11 -7.30
N ARG A 153 8.53 4.21 -7.52
CA ARG A 153 8.64 3.08 -8.45
C ARG A 153 8.84 3.53 -9.89
N TYR A 154 8.31 4.69 -10.28
CA TYR A 154 8.50 5.21 -11.63
C TYR A 154 9.98 5.44 -11.95
N ALA A 155 10.73 6.06 -11.03
CA ALA A 155 12.16 6.32 -11.26
C ALA A 155 12.94 5.00 -11.36
N GLY A 156 12.71 4.07 -10.42
CA GLY A 156 13.35 2.76 -10.46
C GLY A 156 13.03 1.96 -11.73
N LEU A 157 11.78 2.00 -12.19
CA LEU A 157 11.37 1.34 -13.43
C LEU A 157 12.03 2.00 -14.65
N ARG A 158 12.03 3.33 -14.72
CA ARG A 158 12.68 4.05 -15.82
C ARG A 158 14.16 3.68 -15.91
N ASP A 159 14.86 3.74 -14.78
CA ASP A 159 16.30 3.46 -14.72
C ASP A 159 16.58 2.00 -15.13
N ALA A 160 15.80 1.03 -14.64
CA ALA A 160 15.92 -0.38 -15.01
C ALA A 160 15.65 -0.65 -16.49
N VAL A 161 14.66 0.03 -17.09
CA VAL A 161 14.39 -0.09 -18.53
C VAL A 161 15.53 0.51 -19.34
N THR A 162 15.98 1.71 -18.99
CA THR A 162 17.05 2.40 -19.73
C THR A 162 18.44 1.75 -19.60
N GLU A 163 18.57 0.75 -18.74
CA GLU A 163 19.75 -0.12 -18.68
C GLU A 163 19.87 -1.02 -19.92
N THR A 164 18.74 -1.41 -20.53
CA THR A 164 18.69 -2.35 -21.66
C THR A 164 18.04 -1.77 -22.92
N GLU A 165 17.09 -0.85 -22.77
CA GLU A 165 16.36 -0.21 -23.86
C GLU A 165 16.84 1.23 -24.08
N PRO A 166 16.89 1.73 -25.33
CA PRO A 166 17.41 3.06 -25.64
C PRO A 166 16.53 4.21 -25.10
N THR A 167 15.24 3.95 -24.88
CA THR A 167 14.28 4.94 -24.38
C THR A 167 13.24 4.32 -23.47
N PHE A 168 12.75 5.08 -22.49
CA PHE A 168 11.59 4.68 -21.73
C PHE A 168 10.30 5.08 -22.46
N ARG A 169 9.56 4.08 -22.92
CA ARG A 169 8.25 4.25 -23.54
C ARG A 169 7.16 4.44 -22.49
N ASP A 170 6.83 5.69 -22.14
CA ASP A 170 5.80 6.03 -21.14
C ASP A 170 4.41 5.45 -21.49
N ASP A 171 4.08 5.34 -22.79
CA ASP A 171 2.80 4.81 -23.28
C ASP A 171 2.50 3.38 -22.81
N ARG A 172 3.55 2.57 -22.62
CA ARG A 172 3.45 1.20 -22.09
C ARG A 172 2.86 1.13 -20.68
N LEU A 173 2.94 2.20 -19.89
CA LEU A 173 2.33 2.24 -18.56
C LEU A 173 0.80 2.06 -18.62
N ALA A 174 0.15 2.48 -19.71
CA ALA A 174 -1.29 2.31 -19.89
C ALA A 174 -1.69 0.90 -20.35
N GLU A 175 -0.74 0.08 -20.81
CA GLU A 175 -0.96 -1.28 -21.30
C GLU A 175 -0.81 -2.34 -20.20
N ILE A 176 -0.24 -1.97 -19.05
CA ILE A 176 0.07 -2.90 -17.96
C ILE A 176 -1.01 -2.79 -16.88
N PRO A 177 -1.53 -3.93 -16.38
CA PRO A 177 -2.48 -3.92 -15.27
C PRO A 177 -1.93 -3.16 -14.06
N VAL A 178 -2.74 -2.29 -13.46
CA VAL A 178 -2.32 -1.44 -12.32
C VAL A 178 -1.76 -2.26 -11.17
N VAL A 179 -2.45 -3.34 -10.86
CA VAL A 179 -2.03 -4.28 -9.83
C VAL A 179 -0.62 -4.84 -10.08
N ASP A 180 -0.25 -5.09 -11.34
CA ASP A 180 1.10 -5.55 -11.68
C ASP A 180 2.10 -4.38 -11.54
N LEU A 181 1.76 -3.17 -12.04
CA LEU A 181 2.57 -1.97 -11.86
C LEU A 181 2.92 -1.70 -10.38
N LEU A 182 1.97 -1.95 -9.47
CA LEU A 182 2.13 -1.72 -8.04
C LEU A 182 2.83 -2.86 -7.29
N THR A 183 2.70 -4.11 -7.75
CA THR A 183 3.09 -5.29 -6.94
C THR A 183 4.23 -6.12 -7.52
N ASP A 184 4.46 -6.09 -8.83
CA ASP A 184 5.56 -6.84 -9.45
C ASP A 184 6.92 -6.21 -9.07
N PRO A 185 8.01 -6.99 -8.96
CA PRO A 185 9.35 -6.42 -8.80
C PRO A 185 9.70 -5.49 -9.97
N VAL A 186 10.41 -4.39 -9.69
CA VAL A 186 10.78 -3.39 -10.70
C VAL A 186 11.51 -4.02 -11.90
N LEU A 187 12.43 -4.95 -11.65
CA LEU A 187 13.17 -5.65 -12.71
C LEU A 187 12.26 -6.53 -13.58
N ALA A 188 11.28 -7.21 -12.97
CA ALA A 188 10.32 -8.02 -13.73
C ALA A 188 9.35 -7.15 -14.55
N LEU A 189 9.01 -5.96 -14.06
CA LEU A 189 8.25 -4.98 -14.84
C LEU A 189 9.06 -4.42 -16.00
N ALA A 190 10.35 -4.16 -15.80
CA ALA A 190 11.24 -3.64 -16.84
C ALA A 190 11.35 -4.61 -18.02
N ASP A 191 11.27 -5.93 -17.79
CA ASP A 191 11.25 -6.94 -18.85
C ASP A 191 10.08 -6.74 -19.85
N ARG A 192 8.97 -6.08 -19.44
CA ARG A 192 7.84 -5.77 -20.33
C ARG A 192 8.13 -4.66 -21.35
N TRP A 193 9.26 -3.97 -21.22
CA TRP A 193 9.73 -2.97 -22.18
C TRP A 193 10.63 -3.55 -23.27
N ARG A 194 11.07 -4.80 -23.14
CA ARG A 194 11.88 -5.44 -24.17
C ARG A 194 11.08 -5.53 -25.46
N ALA A 195 11.68 -5.06 -26.54
CA ALA A 195 11.17 -5.34 -27.88
C ALA A 195 11.41 -6.82 -28.20
N ASP A 196 10.41 -7.47 -28.82
CA ASP A 196 10.66 -8.69 -29.60
C ASP A 196 11.55 -8.36 -30.82
#